data_AF-A0AAN7ERS7-F1
#
_entry.id   AF-A0AAN7ERS7-F1
#
_cell.length_a   1.000
_cell.length_b   1.000
_cell.length_c   1.000
_cell.angle_alpha   90.00
_cell.angle_beta   90.00
_cell.angle_gamma   90.00
#
_symmetry.space_group_name_H-M   'P 1'
#
loop_
_entity.id
_entity.type
_entity.pdbx_description
1 polymer ?
#
loop_
_entity_poly.entity_id
_entity_poly.type
_entity_poly.pdbx_seq_one_letter_code
_entity_poly.pdbx_strand_id
1 'polypeptide(L)'
;MKNQICSSVILLFFLLLLVTTCSNVEAHTCKPSGKLRGKKPPRGQCNPENDSECCVKGKLYTAYKCSLPVSCHTKAKLTINSFEKGGDGGGPSECDNQYHSDDTLVVALSTGWFNKKRDVQDILPSMEIRGEC
;
A
#
# COMPACT_ATOMS: atom_id res chain seq x y z
N MET A 1 46.57 27.95 24.39
CA MET A 1 45.77 28.11 23.14
C MET A 1 45.88 26.94 22.17
N LYS A 2 47.06 26.36 21.91
CA LYS A 2 47.23 25.19 21.00
C LYS A 2 46.36 23.96 21.35
N ASN A 3 46.25 23.60 22.62
CA ASN A 3 45.51 22.40 23.06
C ASN A 3 43.98 22.55 22.93
N GLN A 4 43.46 23.78 23.05
CA GLN A 4 42.04 24.12 22.86
C GLN A 4 41.62 24.02 21.39
N ILE A 5 42.51 24.44 20.47
CA ILE A 5 42.31 24.33 19.02
C ILE A 5 42.32 22.86 18.60
N CYS A 6 43.24 22.06 19.15
CA CYS A 6 43.31 20.62 18.87
C CYS A 6 42.04 19.88 19.34
N SER A 7 41.57 20.18 20.56
CA SER A 7 40.33 19.61 21.11
C SER A 7 39.10 19.95 20.27
N SER A 8 38.99 21.22 19.84
CA SER A 8 37.86 21.67 19.01
C SER A 8 37.84 21.01 17.63
N VAL A 9 39.02 20.82 17.01
CA VAL A 9 39.15 20.14 15.71
C VAL A 9 38.79 18.67 15.81
N ILE A 10 39.23 18.00 16.89
CA ILE A 10 38.89 16.59 17.16
C ILE A 10 37.38 16.43 17.38
N LEU A 11 36.77 17.31 18.17
CA LEU A 11 35.32 17.29 18.42
C LEU A 11 34.51 17.50 17.13
N LEU A 12 34.93 18.45 16.27
CA LEU A 12 34.31 18.68 14.97
C LEU A 12 34.41 17.45 14.06
N PHE A 13 35.55 16.75 14.08
CA PHE A 13 35.75 15.53 13.30
C PHE A 13 34.83 14.40 13.77
N PHE A 14 34.66 14.23 15.09
CA PHE A 14 33.71 13.25 15.64
C PHE A 14 32.25 13.60 15.33
N LEU A 15 31.88 14.89 15.38
CA LEU A 15 30.55 15.35 14.95
C LEU A 15 30.29 15.07 13.47
N LEU A 16 31.26 15.32 12.60
CA LEU A 16 31.17 15.00 11.17
C LEU A 16 31.03 13.49 10.93
N LEU A 17 31.80 12.67 11.64
CA LEU A 17 31.69 11.20 11.57
C LEU A 17 30.30 10.72 12.01
N LEU A 18 29.76 11.24 13.12
CA LEU A 18 28.42 10.92 13.62
C LEU A 18 27.32 11.29 12.61
N VAL A 19 27.43 12.46 11.97
CA VAL A 19 26.50 12.90 10.91
C VAL A 19 26.57 11.96 9.70
N THR A 20 27.77 11.53 9.29
CA THR A 20 27.93 10.60 8.15
C THR A 20 27.43 9.18 8.44
N THR A 21 27.50 8.70 9.69
CA THR A 21 26.99 7.37 10.05
C THR A 21 25.46 7.29 10.12
N CYS A 22 24.76 8.43 10.18
CA CYS A 22 23.30 8.50 10.21
C CYS A 22 22.62 8.34 8.84
N SER A 23 23.37 8.17 7.74
CA SER A 23 22.81 8.25 6.37
C SER A 23 22.63 6.91 5.64
N ASN A 24 22.55 5.78 6.33
CA ASN A 24 22.11 4.53 5.72
C ASN A 24 20.59 4.36 5.87
N VAL A 25 19.81 5.23 5.22
CA VAL A 25 18.41 4.91 4.95
C VAL A 25 18.41 4.03 3.71
N GLU A 26 18.40 2.72 3.91
CA GLU A 26 18.01 1.80 2.85
C GLU A 26 16.56 2.13 2.51
N ALA A 27 16.35 2.91 1.45
CA ALA A 27 15.01 3.14 0.93
C ALA A 27 14.49 1.79 0.44
N HIS A 28 13.73 1.08 1.28
CA HIS A 28 13.03 -0.13 0.89
C HIS A 28 12.03 0.26 -0.20
N THR A 29 12.47 0.15 -1.45
CA THR A 29 11.68 0.47 -2.63
C THR A 29 10.79 -0.72 -2.95
N CYS A 30 9.47 -0.50 -2.99
CA CYS A 30 8.55 -1.53 -3.43
C CYS A 30 8.65 -1.72 -4.94
N LYS A 31 9.07 -2.92 -5.36
CA LYS A 31 9.19 -3.30 -6.78
C LYS A 31 7.99 -4.13 -7.22
N PRO A 32 7.62 -4.09 -8.52
CA PRO A 32 6.63 -5.00 -9.08
C PRO A 32 6.96 -6.46 -8.77
N SER A 33 5.97 -7.22 -8.32
CA SER A 33 6.11 -8.66 -8.08
C SER A 33 5.86 -9.51 -9.31
N GLY A 34 5.28 -8.94 -10.37
CA GLY A 34 5.00 -9.64 -11.62
C GLY A 34 4.01 -8.92 -12.53
N LYS A 35 3.52 -9.64 -13.53
CA LYS A 35 2.48 -9.19 -14.46
C LYS A 35 1.34 -10.20 -14.50
N LEU A 36 0.10 -9.70 -14.50
CA LEU A 36 -1.13 -10.48 -14.71
C LEU A 36 -1.64 -10.23 -16.13
N ARG A 37 -2.21 -11.24 -16.77
CA ARG A 37 -2.75 -11.12 -18.13
C ARG A 37 -4.27 -11.11 -18.04
N GLY A 38 -4.87 -9.95 -18.32
CA GLY A 38 -6.31 -9.77 -18.24
C GLY A 38 -7.10 -10.80 -19.04
N LYS A 39 -8.11 -11.37 -18.40
CA LYS A 39 -9.18 -12.16 -19.03
C LYS A 39 -10.42 -11.30 -19.21
N LYS A 40 -11.29 -11.69 -20.14
CA LYS A 40 -12.60 -11.04 -20.29
C LYS A 40 -13.47 -11.46 -19.09
N PRO A 41 -14.08 -10.53 -18.34
CA PRO A 41 -14.95 -10.89 -17.23
C PRO A 41 -16.17 -11.66 -17.74
N PRO A 42 -16.71 -12.62 -16.96
CA PRO A 42 -17.99 -13.25 -17.25
C PRO A 42 -19.11 -12.20 -17.34
N ARG A 43 -20.20 -12.55 -18.04
CA ARG A 43 -21.33 -11.63 -18.22
C ARG A 43 -21.91 -11.22 -16.85
N GLY A 44 -22.04 -9.91 -16.65
CA GLY A 44 -22.59 -9.34 -15.40
C GLY A 44 -21.66 -9.38 -14.20
N GLN A 45 -20.41 -9.82 -14.36
CA GLN A 45 -19.43 -9.89 -13.25
C GLN A 45 -18.38 -8.77 -13.28
N CYS A 46 -18.52 -7.79 -14.17
CA CYS A 46 -17.76 -6.55 -14.07
C CYS A 46 -18.72 -5.39 -13.84
N ASN A 47 -18.50 -4.67 -12.75
CA ASN A 47 -19.21 -3.46 -12.41
C ASN A 47 -18.29 -2.26 -12.68
N PRO A 48 -18.63 -1.34 -13.61
CA PRO A 48 -17.84 -0.14 -13.89
C PRO A 48 -18.20 1.06 -13.00
N GLU A 49 -19.00 0.88 -11.95
CA GLU A 49 -19.29 1.92 -10.96
C GLU A 49 -18.01 2.41 -10.24
N ASN A 50 -18.08 3.60 -9.65
CA ASN A 50 -16.97 4.25 -8.92
C ASN A 50 -15.64 4.33 -9.69
N ASP A 51 -15.73 4.59 -11.00
CA ASP A 51 -14.57 4.68 -11.91
C ASP A 51 -13.77 3.36 -12.02
N SER A 52 -14.42 2.23 -11.80
CA SER A 52 -13.83 0.90 -11.94
C SER A 52 -13.63 0.52 -13.42
N GLU A 53 -12.47 -0.03 -13.74
CA GLU A 53 -12.15 -0.51 -15.10
C GLU A 53 -12.18 -2.05 -15.19
N CYS A 54 -12.96 -2.59 -16.12
CA CYS A 54 -12.92 -4.03 -16.40
C CYS A 54 -11.56 -4.50 -16.95
N CYS A 55 -11.11 -5.69 -16.54
CA CYS A 55 -9.92 -6.31 -17.13
C CYS A 55 -10.11 -6.44 -18.66
N VAL A 56 -9.13 -5.97 -19.43
CA VAL A 56 -9.11 -6.07 -20.89
C VAL A 56 -8.38 -7.34 -21.29
N LYS A 57 -9.04 -8.18 -22.12
CA LYS A 57 -8.48 -9.45 -22.59
C LYS A 57 -7.11 -9.23 -23.25
N GLY A 58 -6.07 -9.88 -22.71
CA GLY A 58 -4.71 -9.84 -23.23
C GLY A 58 -3.85 -8.66 -22.75
N LYS A 59 -4.42 -7.65 -22.08
CA LYS A 59 -3.67 -6.53 -21.48
C LYS A 59 -2.86 -7.05 -20.28
N LEU A 60 -1.62 -6.57 -20.14
CA LEU A 60 -0.76 -6.90 -19.00
C LEU A 60 -0.92 -5.85 -17.89
N TYR A 61 -1.27 -6.32 -16.69
CA TYR A 61 -1.44 -5.50 -15.49
C TYR A 61 -0.27 -5.75 -14.53
N THR A 62 0.23 -4.70 -13.90
CA THR A 62 1.35 -4.83 -12.95
C THR A 62 0.83 -5.26 -11.59
N ALA A 63 1.39 -6.34 -11.04
CA ALA A 63 1.06 -6.79 -9.68
C ALA A 63 2.14 -6.34 -8.70
N TYR A 64 1.70 -6.00 -7.49
CA TYR A 64 2.56 -5.66 -6.35
C TYR A 64 2.15 -6.49 -5.14
N LYS A 65 3.15 -7.02 -4.43
CA LYS A 65 2.96 -7.68 -3.11
C LYS A 65 3.36 -6.78 -1.95
N CYS A 66 3.88 -5.59 -2.25
CA CYS A 66 4.36 -4.60 -1.30
C CYS A 66 3.66 -3.26 -1.57
N SER A 67 3.83 -2.34 -0.62
CA SER A 67 3.42 -0.94 -0.73
C SER A 67 4.58 -0.05 -0.28
N LEU A 68 4.46 1.25 -0.51
CA LEU A 68 5.46 2.20 -0.02
C LEU A 68 5.55 2.19 1.52
N PRO A 69 6.70 2.56 2.10
CA PRO A 69 6.86 2.65 3.55
C PRO A 69 5.79 3.52 4.21
N VAL A 70 5.31 3.10 5.38
CA VAL A 70 4.35 3.86 6.18
C VAL A 70 5.08 4.89 7.04
N SER A 71 4.60 6.13 7.03
CA SER A 71 5.04 7.23 7.88
C SER A 71 3.81 8.01 8.41
N CYS A 72 4.03 8.97 9.32
CA CYS A 72 2.98 9.87 9.81
C CYS A 72 2.26 10.65 8.69
N HIS A 73 2.89 10.79 7.52
CA HIS A 73 2.33 11.46 6.34
C HIS A 73 2.45 10.57 5.11
N THR A 74 1.97 9.33 5.21
CA THR A 74 1.93 8.41 4.07
C THR A 74 1.04 8.99 2.98
N LYS A 75 1.61 9.23 1.80
CA LYS A 75 0.84 9.64 0.62
C LYS A 75 0.15 8.41 0.03
N ALA A 76 -1.16 8.53 -0.20
CA ALA A 76 -1.97 7.50 -0.81
C ALA A 76 -2.93 8.12 -1.84
N LYS A 77 -3.39 7.31 -2.79
CA LYS A 77 -4.51 7.66 -3.66
C LYS A 77 -5.77 7.09 -3.03
N LEU A 78 -6.73 7.96 -2.69
CA LEU A 78 -8.04 7.53 -2.25
C LEU A 78 -8.88 7.15 -3.48
N THR A 79 -9.57 6.01 -3.39
CA THR A 79 -10.56 5.55 -4.37
C THR A 79 -11.87 5.29 -3.63
N ILE A 80 -12.98 5.35 -4.36
CA ILE A 80 -14.31 5.06 -3.83
C ILE A 80 -14.64 3.60 -4.13
N ASN A 81 -15.27 2.92 -3.19
CA ASN A 81 -15.69 1.53 -3.29
C ASN A 81 -16.91 1.32 -2.38
N SER A 82 -17.91 0.58 -2.85
CA SER A 82 -19.01 0.07 -2.04
C SER A 82 -18.63 -1.28 -1.42
N PHE A 83 -18.84 -1.42 -0.11
CA PHE A 83 -18.62 -2.68 0.62
C PHE A 83 -19.92 -3.45 0.84
N GLU A 84 -21.01 -2.98 0.23
CA GLU A 84 -22.32 -3.60 0.33
C GLU A 84 -22.41 -4.88 -0.50
N LYS A 85 -23.37 -5.72 -0.10
CA LYS A 85 -23.67 -6.93 -0.86
C LYS A 85 -24.25 -6.55 -2.22
N GLY A 86 -23.54 -6.90 -3.28
CA GLY A 86 -23.93 -6.56 -4.65
C GLY A 86 -23.41 -5.21 -5.14
N GLY A 87 -22.62 -4.50 -4.30
CA GLY A 87 -21.82 -3.35 -4.73
C GLY A 87 -20.63 -3.76 -5.60
N ASP A 88 -19.82 -2.78 -5.99
CA ASP A 88 -18.63 -2.96 -6.82
C ASP A 88 -17.44 -3.61 -6.08
N GLY A 89 -17.40 -3.57 -4.75
CA GLY A 89 -16.36 -4.24 -3.94
C GLY A 89 -16.37 -5.77 -4.04
N GLY A 90 -17.39 -6.35 -4.69
CA GLY A 90 -17.46 -7.77 -5.01
C GLY A 90 -17.79 -8.66 -3.81
N GLY A 91 -16.77 -9.25 -3.19
CA GLY A 91 -16.92 -10.22 -2.11
C GLY A 91 -17.01 -9.59 -0.72
N PRO A 92 -17.30 -10.39 0.32
CA PRO A 92 -17.24 -9.90 1.69
C PRO A 92 -15.79 -9.60 2.09
N SER A 93 -15.64 -8.73 3.08
CA SER A 93 -14.37 -8.15 3.49
C SER A 93 -13.50 -9.16 4.23
N GLU A 94 -12.21 -9.25 3.90
CA GLU A 94 -11.37 -10.35 4.39
C GLU A 94 -11.06 -10.29 5.91
N CYS A 95 -11.21 -9.14 6.58
CA CYS A 95 -10.96 -9.06 8.03
C CYS A 95 -12.01 -9.74 8.90
N ASP A 96 -13.28 -9.65 8.51
CA ASP A 96 -14.41 -10.15 9.29
C ASP A 96 -15.36 -11.06 8.50
N ASN A 97 -15.12 -11.22 7.21
CA ASN A 97 -15.95 -11.97 6.26
C ASN A 97 -17.38 -11.43 6.15
N GLN A 98 -17.56 -10.12 6.29
CA GLN A 98 -18.87 -9.46 6.18
C GLN A 98 -18.91 -8.38 5.08
N TYR A 99 -20.12 -8.06 4.64
CA TYR A 99 -20.41 -6.86 3.88
C TYR A 99 -20.68 -5.71 4.87
N HIS A 100 -20.33 -4.49 4.47
CA HIS A 100 -20.53 -3.29 5.27
C HIS A 100 -21.39 -2.30 4.49
N SER A 101 -22.28 -1.59 5.19
CA SER A 101 -23.07 -0.53 4.55
C SER A 101 -22.16 0.60 4.07
N ASP A 102 -22.56 1.28 3.00
CA ASP A 102 -21.84 2.45 2.49
C ASP A 102 -21.86 3.64 3.47
N ASP A 103 -22.77 3.63 4.45
CA ASP A 103 -22.79 4.58 5.57
C ASP A 103 -21.74 4.25 6.65
N THR A 104 -21.14 3.06 6.63
CA THR A 104 -20.08 2.67 7.56
C THR A 104 -18.72 3.17 7.06
N LEU A 105 -18.00 3.88 7.92
CA LEU A 105 -16.65 4.39 7.60
C LEU A 105 -15.61 3.27 7.67
N VAL A 106 -15.52 2.48 6.61
CA VAL A 106 -14.51 1.43 6.43
C VAL A 106 -13.63 1.74 5.23
N VAL A 107 -12.38 1.28 5.28
CA VAL A 107 -11.43 1.48 4.19
C VAL A 107 -10.76 0.19 3.81
N ALA A 108 -10.27 0.21 2.58
CA ALA A 108 -9.48 -0.84 2.03
C ALA A 108 -8.03 -0.42 1.77
N LEU A 109 -7.07 -1.30 2.12
CA LEU A 109 -5.65 -1.04 1.86
C LEU A 109 -5.06 -1.98 0.80
N SER A 110 -4.12 -1.43 0.01
CA SER A 110 -3.27 -2.21 -0.87
C SER A 110 -2.51 -3.30 -0.09
N THR A 111 -2.24 -4.43 -0.75
CA THR A 111 -1.71 -5.66 -0.14
C THR A 111 -0.51 -5.45 0.79
N GLY A 112 0.44 -4.60 0.43
CA GLY A 112 1.63 -4.37 1.25
C GLY A 112 1.36 -3.59 2.54
N TRP A 113 0.34 -2.73 2.56
CA TRP A 113 -0.07 -2.03 3.78
C TRP A 113 -1.04 -2.86 4.63
N PHE A 114 -1.86 -3.70 4.00
CA PHE A 114 -2.75 -4.61 4.72
C PHE A 114 -2.02 -5.64 5.60
N ASN A 115 -0.74 -5.93 5.30
CA ASN A 115 0.18 -6.83 6.02
C ASN A 115 -0.39 -7.40 7.32
N LYS A 116 -0.80 -8.68 7.29
CA LYS A 116 -1.66 -9.43 8.25
C LYS A 116 -1.20 -9.50 9.73
N LYS A 117 -0.40 -8.55 10.20
CA LYS A 117 0.02 -8.39 11.59
C LYS A 117 -0.55 -7.09 12.16
N ARG A 118 -1.53 -7.28 13.06
CA ARG A 118 -1.96 -6.43 14.19
C ARG A 118 -1.51 -4.96 14.15
N ASP A 119 -2.47 -4.10 13.81
CA ASP A 119 -3.05 -3.09 14.74
C ASP A 119 -4.03 -2.19 13.97
N VAL A 120 -4.88 -2.78 13.12
CA VAL A 120 -5.96 -2.01 12.53
C VAL A 120 -7.24 -2.82 12.54
N GLN A 121 -8.07 -2.53 13.53
CA GLN A 121 -9.33 -3.22 13.79
C GLN A 121 -10.40 -2.89 12.73
N ASP A 122 -10.20 -1.82 11.94
CA ASP A 122 -11.21 -1.28 11.01
C ASP A 122 -10.74 -1.20 9.55
N ILE A 123 -9.70 -1.96 9.20
CA ILE A 123 -9.20 -1.97 7.82
C ILE A 123 -9.58 -3.26 7.15
N LEU A 124 -10.44 -3.14 6.15
CA LEU A 124 -10.83 -4.21 5.28
C LEU A 124 -9.77 -4.36 4.17
N PRO A 125 -9.59 -5.53 3.57
CA PRO A 125 -8.82 -5.63 2.35
C PRO A 125 -9.71 -5.23 1.18
N SER A 126 -9.32 -4.24 0.38
CA SER A 126 -9.60 -4.33 -1.07
C SER A 126 -8.52 -5.23 -1.61
N MET A 127 -8.64 -6.51 -1.26
CA MET A 127 -8.04 -7.52 -2.11
C MET A 127 -8.99 -7.71 -3.28
N GLU A 128 -9.03 -6.73 -4.19
CA GLU A 128 -9.40 -7.01 -5.58
C GLU A 128 -8.25 -7.77 -6.25
N ILE A 129 -7.85 -8.89 -5.64
CA ILE A 129 -7.12 -10.00 -6.23
C ILE A 129 -7.72 -11.30 -5.65
N ARG A 130 -9.06 -11.39 -5.67
CA ARG A 130 -9.76 -12.67 -5.95
C ARG A 130 -10.57 -12.61 -7.25
N GLY A 131 -10.47 -11.52 -7.99
CA GLY A 131 -10.69 -11.56 -9.43
C GLY A 131 -9.37 -11.95 -10.08
N GLU A 132 -9.29 -13.14 -10.65
CA GLU A 132 -8.33 -13.37 -11.72
C GLU A 132 -8.60 -12.32 -12.81
N CYS A 133 -7.76 -11.28 -12.91
CA CYS A 133 -7.29 -10.92 -14.25
C CYS A 133 -6.37 -12.08 -14.68
#